data_AF-A0A7J8IMG5-F1
#
_entry.id   AF-A0A7J8IMG5-F1
#
_cell.length_a   1.000
_cell.length_b   1.000
_cell.length_c   1.000
_cell.angle_alpha   90.00
_cell.angle_beta   90.00
_cell.angle_gamma   90.00
#
_symmetry.space_group_name_H-M   'P 1'
#
loop_
_entity.id
_entity.type
_entity.pdbx_description
1 polymer ?
#
loop_
_entity_poly.entity_id
_entity_poly.type
_entity_poly.pdbx_seq_one_letter_code
_entity_poly.pdbx_strand_id
1 'polypeptide(L)'
;MIIKKYQFTDRVKVLHADICTQGSLLQNADVVIMNNVFEYFLDEAEQARAWEYISHNIRKQGSLLLTVPSLEESLSGLQINIQLSPWVEEVPLNYDVFPEKDIDREALEQIHLYKIL
;
A
#
# COMPACT_ATOMS: atom_id res chain seq x y z
N MET A 1 -7.25 -11.52 -21.59
CA MET A 1 -7.06 -10.66 -20.40
C MET A 1 -7.88 -11.22 -19.25
N ILE A 2 -7.28 -11.42 -18.08
CA ILE A 2 -7.88 -12.14 -16.94
C ILE A 2 -9.24 -11.54 -16.50
N ILE A 3 -9.36 -10.21 -16.56
CA ILE A 3 -10.58 -9.45 -16.22
C ILE A 3 -11.75 -9.84 -17.12
N LYS A 4 -11.54 -9.98 -18.43
CA LYS A 4 -12.59 -10.38 -19.37
C LYS A 4 -12.98 -11.85 -19.19
N LYS A 5 -11.99 -12.72 -18.96
CA LYS A 5 -12.21 -14.16 -18.74
C LYS A 5 -13.15 -14.41 -17.55
N TYR A 6 -13.02 -13.62 -16.48
CA TYR A 6 -13.85 -13.74 -15.27
C TYR A 6 -14.96 -12.68 -15.17
N GLN A 7 -15.27 -11.97 -16.26
CA GLN A 7 -16.39 -11.01 -16.33
C GLN A 7 -16.35 -9.89 -15.27
N PHE A 8 -15.18 -9.36 -14.94
CA PHE A 8 -15.00 -8.29 -13.95
C PHE A 8 -14.87 -6.89 -14.55
N THR A 9 -15.28 -6.69 -15.80
CA THR A 9 -15.04 -5.42 -16.52
C THR A 9 -15.83 -4.25 -15.95
N ASP A 10 -16.89 -4.52 -15.21
CA ASP A 10 -17.75 -3.55 -14.50
C ASP A 10 -17.19 -3.10 -13.14
N ARG A 11 -16.29 -3.89 -12.53
CA ARG A 11 -15.76 -3.66 -11.17
C ARG A 11 -14.24 -3.51 -11.08
N VAL A 12 -13.51 -3.88 -12.13
CA VAL A 12 -12.04 -3.77 -12.18
C VAL A 12 -11.63 -2.89 -13.35
N LYS A 13 -10.88 -1.83 -13.05
CA LYS A 13 -10.26 -0.94 -14.03
C LYS A 13 -8.74 -1.05 -13.92
N VAL A 14 -8.07 -1.19 -15.06
CA VAL A 14 -6.61 -1.13 -15.15
C VAL A 14 -6.22 0.24 -15.67
N LEU A 15 -5.34 0.92 -14.96
CA LEU A 15 -4.81 2.24 -15.31
C LEU A 15 -3.31 2.10 -15.53
N HIS A 16 -2.85 2.43 -16.73
CA HIS A 16 -1.43 2.58 -17.01
C HIS A 16 -1.09 4.08 -16.87
N ALA A 17 -0.54 4.46 -15.71
CA ALA A 17 -0.25 5.84 -15.37
C ALA A 17 0.87 5.91 -14.32
N ASP A 18 1.53 7.07 -14.25
CA ASP A 18 2.38 7.42 -13.10
C ASP A 18 1.47 7.67 -11.88
N ILE A 19 1.73 6.96 -10.78
CA ILE A 19 0.97 7.11 -9.53
C ILE A 19 0.99 8.56 -9.01
N CYS A 20 2.06 9.32 -9.28
CA CYS A 20 2.21 10.73 -8.95
C CYS A 20 1.24 11.65 -9.73
N THR A 21 0.42 11.10 -10.62
CA THR A 21 -0.64 11.84 -11.35
C THR A 21 -2.04 11.40 -10.92
N GLN A 22 -2.16 10.41 -10.04
CA GLN A 22 -3.42 9.75 -9.68
C GLN A 22 -3.96 10.19 -8.32
N GLY A 23 -3.66 11.43 -7.88
CA GLY A 23 -4.08 11.95 -6.58
C GLY A 23 -5.58 11.83 -6.31
N SER A 24 -6.43 12.13 -7.31
CA SER A 24 -7.88 11.96 -7.15
C SER A 24 -8.29 10.51 -6.87
N LEU A 25 -7.58 9.50 -7.39
CA LEU A 25 -7.89 8.11 -7.10
C LEU A 25 -7.48 7.76 -5.67
N LEU A 26 -6.26 8.15 -5.28
CA LEU A 26 -5.71 7.92 -3.94
C LEU A 26 -6.54 8.59 -2.83
N GLN A 27 -7.02 9.81 -3.08
CA GLN A 27 -7.82 10.58 -2.12
C GLN A 27 -9.22 9.99 -1.87
N ASN A 28 -9.75 9.23 -2.82
CA ASN A 28 -11.12 8.69 -2.73
C ASN A 28 -11.17 7.22 -2.30
N ALA A 29 -10.04 6.50 -2.38
CA ALA A 29 -9.97 5.08 -2.06
C ALA A 29 -10.30 4.80 -0.58
N ASP A 30 -11.20 3.84 -0.34
CA ASP A 30 -11.50 3.35 1.01
C ASP A 30 -10.43 2.37 1.52
N VAL A 31 -9.77 1.66 0.59
CA VAL A 31 -8.68 0.72 0.87
C VAL A 31 -7.63 0.85 -0.21
N VAL A 32 -6.37 0.96 0.19
CA VAL A 32 -5.21 0.95 -0.69
C VAL A 32 -4.33 -0.23 -0.32
N ILE A 33 -3.89 -1.00 -1.32
CA ILE A 33 -3.02 -2.16 -1.14
C ILE A 33 -1.73 -1.93 -1.92
N MET A 34 -0.60 -1.98 -1.23
CA MET A 34 0.74 -1.77 -1.77
C MET A 34 1.63 -2.96 -1.42
N ASN A 35 1.63 -3.96 -2.29
CA ASN A 35 2.39 -5.19 -2.10
C ASN A 35 3.69 -5.14 -2.92
N ASN A 36 4.84 -5.12 -2.23
CA ASN A 36 6.18 -5.17 -2.79
C ASN A 36 6.41 -4.13 -3.89
N VAL A 37 6.15 -2.87 -3.56
CA VAL A 37 6.20 -1.76 -4.53
C VAL A 37 7.54 -1.02 -4.49
N PHE A 38 7.90 -0.45 -5.65
CA PHE A 38 8.98 0.51 -5.89
C PHE A 38 10.43 0.05 -5.76
N GLU A 39 10.83 -0.65 -4.69
CA GLU A 39 12.26 -0.94 -4.40
C GLU A 39 13.02 -1.54 -5.60
N TYR A 40 12.37 -2.47 -6.32
CA TYR A 40 12.96 -3.17 -7.47
C TYR A 40 12.74 -2.45 -8.82
N PHE A 41 11.96 -1.37 -8.84
CA PHE A 41 11.46 -0.75 -10.07
C PHE A 41 11.92 0.69 -10.26
N LEU A 42 12.24 1.39 -9.19
CA LEU A 42 12.53 2.83 -9.16
C LEU A 42 13.86 3.09 -8.45
N ASP A 43 14.57 4.15 -8.83
CA ASP A 43 15.72 4.62 -8.05
C ASP A 43 15.29 5.30 -6.74
N GLU A 44 16.22 5.49 -5.80
CA GLU A 44 15.90 6.05 -4.47
C GLU A 44 15.17 7.41 -4.53
N ALA A 45 15.51 8.27 -5.49
CA ALA A 45 14.89 9.59 -5.63
C ALA A 45 13.46 9.48 -6.17
N GLU A 46 13.23 8.57 -7.11
CA GLU A 46 11.91 8.25 -7.62
C GLU A 46 11.01 7.59 -6.55
N GLN A 47 11.57 6.69 -5.75
CA GLN A 47 10.90 6.09 -4.60
C GLN A 47 10.47 7.15 -3.59
N ALA A 48 11.40 8.03 -3.20
CA ALA A 48 11.13 9.13 -2.28
C ALA A 48 9.99 10.02 -2.79
N ARG A 49 10.05 10.44 -4.06
CA ARG A 49 9.01 11.24 -4.71
C ARG A 49 7.64 10.54 -4.71
N ALA A 50 7.62 9.24 -5.01
CA ALA A 50 6.38 8.46 -5.05
C ALA A 50 5.76 8.35 -3.65
N TRP A 51 6.55 8.00 -2.63
CA TRP A 51 6.09 7.90 -1.24
C TRP A 51 5.60 9.24 -0.69
N GLU A 52 6.30 10.34 -0.98
CA GLU A 52 5.83 11.67 -0.60
C GLU A 52 4.50 11.98 -1.26
N TYR A 53 4.36 11.76 -2.56
CA TYR A 53 3.08 11.98 -3.25
C TYR A 53 1.95 11.14 -2.65
N ILE A 54 2.22 9.87 -2.37
CA ILE A 54 1.23 8.94 -1.81
C ILE A 54 0.79 9.38 -0.42
N SER A 55 1.73 9.70 0.47
CA SER A 55 1.38 10.18 1.81
C SER A 55 0.65 11.51 1.80
N HIS A 56 0.85 12.37 0.80
CA HIS A 56 0.07 13.60 0.64
C HIS A 56 -1.36 13.36 0.10
N ASN A 57 -1.59 12.27 -0.63
CA ASN A 57 -2.87 12.02 -1.30
C ASN A 57 -3.74 10.94 -0.62
N ILE A 58 -3.17 9.99 0.10
CA ILE A 58 -3.95 9.03 0.91
C ILE A 58 -4.27 9.70 2.25
N ARG A 59 -5.37 10.46 2.29
CA ARG A 59 -5.78 11.28 3.44
C ARG A 59 -7.24 11.08 3.86
N LYS A 60 -7.93 10.11 3.27
CA LYS A 60 -9.33 9.82 3.64
C LYS A 60 -9.36 9.20 5.03
N GLN A 61 -9.72 10.00 6.03
CA GLN A 61 -9.76 9.54 7.42
C GLN A 61 -10.58 8.25 7.57
N GLY A 62 -10.00 7.27 8.25
CA GLY A 62 -10.60 5.95 8.46
C GLY A 62 -10.45 4.98 7.29
N SER A 63 -9.91 5.38 6.13
CA SER A 63 -9.53 4.44 5.08
C SER A 63 -8.38 3.54 5.55
N LEU A 64 -8.19 2.42 4.86
CA LEU A 64 -7.15 1.44 5.18
C LEU A 64 -6.01 1.47 4.16
N LEU A 65 -4.79 1.31 4.64
CA LEU A 65 -3.59 1.11 3.83
C LEU A 65 -2.94 -0.21 4.25
N LEU A 66 -2.84 -1.15 3.33
CA LEU A 66 -2.13 -2.40 3.54
C LEU A 66 -0.81 -2.36 2.77
N THR A 67 0.30 -2.67 3.45
CA THR A 67 1.63 -2.69 2.83
C THR A 67 2.34 -4.02 3.06
N VAL A 68 3.24 -4.35 2.14
CA VAL A 68 4.24 -5.41 2.27
C VAL A 68 5.54 -4.85 1.66
N PRO A 69 6.63 -4.66 2.42
CA PRO A 69 6.77 -4.81 3.88
C PRO A 69 6.07 -3.66 4.65
N SER A 70 6.40 -3.46 5.93
CA SER A 70 5.95 -2.32 6.74
C SER A 70 6.28 -0.97 6.08
N LEU A 71 5.57 0.10 6.47
CA LEU A 71 5.91 1.46 6.06
C LEU A 71 7.29 1.87 6.60
N GLU A 72 7.62 1.50 7.83
CA GLU A 72 8.92 1.76 8.45
C GLU A 72 10.07 1.21 7.61
N GLU A 73 9.93 -0.03 7.13
CA GLU A 73 10.92 -0.68 6.28
C GLU A 73 10.92 -0.11 4.87
N SER A 74 9.74 0.07 4.26
CA SER A 74 9.58 0.61 2.90
C SER A 74 10.13 2.03 2.74
N LEU A 75 10.15 2.80 3.83
CA LEU A 75 10.64 4.18 3.88
C LEU A 75 12.07 4.28 4.42
N SER A 76 12.62 3.18 4.94
CA SER A 76 13.96 3.13 5.52
C SER A 76 15.01 3.47 4.46
N GLY A 77 15.95 4.35 4.82
CA GLY A 77 17.02 4.78 3.92
C GLY A 77 16.63 5.83 2.88
N LEU A 78 15.33 6.11 2.67
CA LEU A 78 14.89 7.16 1.76
C LEU A 78 15.02 8.55 2.40
N GLN A 79 15.47 9.54 1.62
CA GLN A 79 15.53 10.93 2.04
C GLN A 79 14.16 11.61 1.89
N ILE A 80 13.27 11.35 2.84
CA ILE A 80 11.89 11.85 2.82
C ILE A 80 11.51 12.52 4.13
N ASN A 81 10.51 13.41 4.08
CA ASN A 81 9.94 14.05 5.25
C ASN A 81 8.53 13.53 5.59
N ILE A 82 8.37 12.20 5.64
CA ILE A 82 7.10 11.57 6.01
C ILE A 82 7.14 11.22 7.49
N GLN A 83 6.21 11.80 8.26
CA GLN A 83 5.96 11.40 9.63
C GLN A 83 4.78 10.44 9.66
N LEU A 84 5.01 9.20 10.13
CA LEU A 84 3.96 8.17 10.18
C LEU A 84 2.89 8.47 11.22
N SER A 85 3.28 8.84 12.44
CA SER A 85 2.34 9.09 13.55
C SER A 85 1.19 10.07 13.25
N PRO A 86 1.37 11.20 12.53
CA PRO A 86 0.25 12.07 12.14
C PRO A 86 -0.49 11.62 10.87
N TRP A 87 -0.01 10.59 10.18
CA TRP A 87 -0.60 10.11 8.93
C TRP A 87 -1.41 8.83 9.13
N VAL A 88 -0.86 7.88 9.88
CA VAL A 88 -1.39 6.54 10.04
C VAL A 88 -1.22 5.99 11.45
N GLU A 89 -2.10 5.06 11.80
CA GLU A 89 -2.01 4.21 12.98
C GLU A 89 -1.99 2.75 12.52
N GLU A 90 -0.99 1.97 12.95
CA GLU A 90 -0.92 0.55 12.64
C GLU A 90 -2.02 -0.23 13.38
N VAL A 91 -2.67 -1.13 12.67
CA VAL A 91 -3.75 -1.99 13.18
C VAL A 91 -3.18 -3.41 13.36
N PRO A 92 -3.10 -3.94 14.60
CA PRO A 92 -2.61 -5.29 14.83
C PRO A 92 -3.45 -6.34 14.10
N LEU A 93 -2.79 -7.16 13.29
CA LEU A 93 -3.42 -8.28 12.61
C LEU A 93 -3.33 -9.55 13.46
N ASN A 94 -4.38 -10.38 13.40
CA ASN A 94 -4.38 -11.71 13.99
C ASN A 94 -4.04 -12.74 12.92
N TYR A 95 -2.81 -13.25 12.95
CA TYR A 95 -2.31 -14.24 11.98
C TYR A 95 -2.74 -15.68 12.31
N ASP A 96 -3.21 -15.96 13.53
CA ASP A 96 -3.62 -17.29 13.95
C ASP A 96 -5.02 -17.68 13.42
N VAL A 97 -5.68 -16.80 12.65
CA VAL A 97 -7.00 -17.05 12.04
C VAL A 97 -6.91 -18.02 10.85
N PHE A 98 -5.72 -18.19 10.25
CA PHE A 98 -5.52 -19.13 9.15
C PHE A 98 -5.13 -20.52 9.68
N PRO A 99 -5.99 -21.56 9.53
CA PRO A 99 -5.75 -22.88 10.12
C PRO A 99 -4.81 -23.77 9.30
N GLU A 100 -4.31 -23.30 8.16
CA GLU A 100 -3.48 -24.09 7.24
C GLU A 100 -2.04 -24.16 7.74
N LYS A 101 -1.57 -25.38 7.99
CA LYS A 101 -0.26 -25.67 8.59
C LYS A 101 0.95 -25.39 7.69
N ASP A 102 0.72 -25.19 6.40
CA ASP A 102 1.78 -25.01 5.39
C ASP A 102 1.95 -23.54 4.97
N ILE A 103 1.29 -22.60 5.64
CA ILE A 103 1.48 -21.17 5.35
C ILE A 103 2.80 -20.69 5.97
N ASP A 104 3.60 -20.03 5.15
CA ASP A 104 4.80 -19.32 5.58
C ASP A 104 4.42 -18.16 6.51
N ARG A 105 4.60 -18.38 7.82
CA ARG A 105 4.28 -17.41 8.86
C ARG A 105 5.13 -16.15 8.76
N GLU A 106 6.39 -16.29 8.38
CA GLU A 106 7.30 -15.14 8.22
C GLU A 106 6.79 -14.24 7.11
N ALA A 107 6.35 -14.82 5.99
CA ALA A 107 5.75 -14.07 4.89
C ALA A 107 4.41 -13.38 5.27
N LEU A 108 3.60 -14.00 6.13
CA LEU A 108 2.38 -13.36 6.64
C LEU A 108 2.68 -12.18 7.56
N GLU A 109 3.70 -12.29 8.40
CA GLU A 109 4.09 -11.25 9.35
C GLU A 109 4.67 -10.00 8.64
N GLN A 110 4.99 -10.09 7.35
CA GLN A 110 5.34 -8.95 6.50
C GLN A 110 4.12 -8.15 6.00
N ILE A 111 2.90 -8.60 6.30
CA ILE A 111 1.67 -7.88 5.91
C ILE A 111 1.30 -6.91 7.02
N HIS A 112 1.39 -5.62 6.73
CA HIS A 112 1.04 -4.57 7.70
C HIS A 112 -0.23 -3.86 7.27
N LEU A 113 -1.11 -3.61 8.24
CA LEU A 113 -2.34 -2.86 8.02
C LEU A 113 -2.29 -1.57 8.82
N TYR A 114 -2.66 -0.48 8.18
CA TYR A 114 -2.70 0.85 8.75
C TYR A 114 -4.06 1.48 8.52
N LYS A 115 -4.51 2.27 9.49
CA LYS A 115 -5.67 3.15 9.39
C LYS A 115 -5.19 4.57 9.18
N ILE A 116 -5.76 5.26 8.20
CA ILE A 116 -5.46 6.68 7.93
C ILE A 116 -6.14 7.55 9.00
N LEU A 117 -5.36 8.47 9.58
CA LEU A 117 -5.78 9.37 10.66
C LEU A 117 -6.48 10.64 10.18
#